data_AF-A0A4R8Z676-F1
#
_entry.id   AF-A0A4R8Z676-F1
#
_cell.length_a   1.000
_cell.length_b   1.000
_cell.length_c   1.000
_cell.angle_alpha   90.00
_cell.angle_beta   90.00
_cell.angle_gamma   90.00
#
_symmetry.space_group_name_H-M   'P 1'
#
loop_
_entity.id
_entity.type
_entity.pdbx_description
1 polymer ?
#
loop_
_entity_poly.entity_id
_entity_poly.type
_entity_poly.pdbx_seq_one_letter_code
_entity_poly.pdbx_strand_id
1 'polypeptide(L)'
;MTDRTRVGRLADQQIVDRAALYALLDGQILAHVALVVEGNPLIIPLAFARDGDSVLIHGSTGGGLLRLAAAGSGLGLSVTALDGLVYARSLFDSSMNYRSVVIYGVPTVVPPKEKERALLVLSERLMPGRSEEVRPMTRRELAATIVLCIPLTEVSMKTRSGAPSEAVDDGENHAVWAGVVPVVTGWGAPSASPLTAHGTEVPASVRRH
;
A
#
# COMPACT_ATOMS: atom_id res chain seq x y z
N MET A 1 19.15 6.46 6.14
CA MET A 1 18.39 7.60 5.59
C MET A 1 19.26 8.29 4.55
N THR A 2 18.76 8.42 3.32
CA THR A 2 19.41 9.12 2.20
C THR A 2 18.78 10.50 2.01
N ASP A 3 19.41 11.39 1.24
CA ASP A 3 18.85 12.71 0.90
C ASP A 3 17.48 12.60 0.21
N ARG A 4 17.28 11.56 -0.61
CA ARG A 4 16.00 11.26 -1.28
C ARG A 4 14.89 10.85 -0.31
N THR A 5 15.24 10.29 0.85
CA THR A 5 14.28 9.81 1.87
C THR A 5 14.07 10.79 3.02
N ARG A 6 14.79 11.93 3.04
CA ARG A 6 14.61 12.97 4.04
C ARG A 6 13.36 13.79 3.71
N VAL A 7 12.43 13.89 4.65
CA VAL A 7 11.24 14.74 4.48
C VAL A 7 11.67 16.19 4.69
N GLY A 8 11.39 17.05 3.70
CA GLY A 8 11.68 18.48 3.79
C GLY A 8 10.64 19.27 4.59
N ARG A 9 9.40 19.35 4.07
CA ARG A 9 8.31 20.12 4.70
C ARG A 9 7.66 19.32 5.83
N LEU A 10 7.51 19.93 7.01
CA LEU A 10 6.99 19.29 8.24
C LEU A 10 7.80 18.04 8.57
N ALA A 11 9.12 18.21 8.73
CA ALA A 11 10.07 17.11 8.93
C ALA A 11 9.88 16.40 10.28
N ASP A 12 9.28 17.07 11.26
CA ASP A 12 8.83 16.51 12.54
C ASP A 12 7.79 15.38 12.37
N GLN A 13 7.08 15.35 11.23
CA GLN A 13 6.15 14.28 10.88
C GLN A 13 6.84 13.07 10.25
N GLN A 14 8.15 13.10 10.04
CA GLN A 14 8.90 11.96 9.54
C GLN A 14 9.03 10.89 10.61
N ILE A 15 8.66 9.67 10.26
CA ILE A 15 8.81 8.50 11.14
C ILE A 15 9.98 7.67 10.63
N VAL A 16 10.88 7.29 11.54
CA VAL A 16 12.03 6.43 11.26
C VAL A 16 11.91 5.03 11.90
N ASP A 17 10.86 4.81 12.69
CA ASP A 17 10.58 3.53 13.31
C ASP A 17 10.18 2.47 12.27
N ARG A 18 10.94 1.37 12.26
CA ARG A 18 10.70 0.20 11.40
C ARG A 18 9.39 -0.49 11.74
N ALA A 19 9.01 -0.55 13.01
CA ALA A 19 7.77 -1.20 13.42
C ALA A 19 6.55 -0.44 12.88
N ALA A 20 6.55 0.89 12.99
CA ALA A 20 5.52 1.75 12.40
C ALA A 20 5.43 1.60 10.87
N LEU A 21 6.56 1.52 10.16
CA LEU A 21 6.60 1.26 8.72
C LEU A 21 5.93 -0.07 8.38
N TYR A 22 6.33 -1.15 9.03
CA TYR A 22 5.76 -2.48 8.79
C TYR A 22 4.28 -2.52 9.10
N ALA A 23 3.85 -1.92 10.21
CA ALA A 23 2.44 -1.84 10.57
C ALA A 23 1.60 -1.13 9.49
N LEU A 24 2.13 -0.08 8.84
CA LEU A 24 1.42 0.54 7.72
C LEU A 24 1.36 -0.37 6.49
N LEU A 25 2.50 -0.97 6.09
CA LEU A 25 2.56 -1.86 4.93
C LEU A 25 1.70 -3.12 5.13
N ASP A 26 1.63 -3.65 6.35
CA ASP A 26 0.78 -4.78 6.74
C ASP A 26 -0.67 -4.39 7.02
N GLY A 27 -0.96 -3.08 7.08
CA GLY A 27 -2.31 -2.55 7.21
C GLY A 27 -2.97 -2.26 5.86
N GLN A 28 -2.18 -2.10 4.80
CA GLN A 28 -2.65 -1.74 3.46
C GLN A 28 -2.41 -2.87 2.46
N ILE A 29 -3.25 -2.96 1.43
CA ILE A 29 -3.14 -3.97 0.37
C ILE A 29 -2.88 -3.37 -1.02
N LEU A 30 -3.03 -2.06 -1.14
CA LEU A 30 -2.93 -1.30 -2.38
C LEU A 30 -1.75 -0.34 -2.31
N ALA A 31 -0.95 -0.32 -3.39
CA ALA A 31 0.12 0.62 -3.61
C ALA A 31 -0.06 1.32 -4.96
N HIS A 32 0.50 2.53 -5.08
CA HIS A 32 0.67 3.22 -6.35
C HIS A 32 2.13 3.13 -6.77
N VAL A 33 2.40 2.48 -7.89
CA VAL A 33 3.75 2.29 -8.44
C VAL A 33 3.98 3.30 -9.54
N ALA A 34 5.01 4.12 -9.37
CA ALA A 34 5.45 5.14 -10.29
C ALA A 34 6.74 4.72 -11.00
N LEU A 35 6.79 4.95 -12.30
CA LEU A 35 7.96 4.71 -13.14
C LEU A 35 7.97 5.69 -14.31
N VAL A 36 9.11 5.77 -15.00
CA VAL A 36 9.26 6.57 -16.21
C VAL A 36 9.27 5.65 -17.42
N VAL A 37 8.35 5.88 -18.36
CA VAL A 37 8.25 5.14 -19.62
C VAL A 37 8.40 6.14 -20.76
N GLU A 38 9.45 5.97 -21.58
CA GLU A 38 9.71 6.85 -22.73
C GLU A 38 9.77 8.34 -22.33
N GLY A 39 10.34 8.64 -21.16
CA GLY A 39 10.45 10.00 -20.61
C GLY A 39 9.18 10.52 -19.91
N ASN A 40 8.07 9.79 -19.94
CA ASN A 40 6.80 10.20 -19.33
C ASN A 40 6.57 9.49 -17.98
N PRO A 41 6.08 10.20 -16.95
CA PRO A 41 5.71 9.57 -15.69
C PRO A 41 4.44 8.74 -15.86
N LEU A 42 4.46 7.52 -15.34
CA LEU A 42 3.32 6.62 -15.29
C LEU A 42 3.13 6.13 -13.86
N ILE A 43 1.88 6.18 -13.39
CA ILE A 43 1.49 5.70 -12.06
C ILE A 43 0.40 4.67 -12.25
N ILE A 44 0.58 3.49 -11.65
CA ILE A 44 -0.44 2.44 -11.68
C ILE A 44 -0.75 1.90 -10.27
N PRO A 45 -2.02 1.53 -10.00
CA PRO A 45 -2.38 0.83 -8.78
C PRO A 45 -2.00 -0.65 -8.89
N LEU A 46 -1.34 -1.20 -7.86
CA LEU A 46 -1.06 -2.62 -7.73
C LEU A 46 -1.31 -3.12 -6.31
N ALA A 47 -1.78 -4.36 -6.20
CA ALA A 47 -1.74 -5.07 -4.94
C ALA A 47 -0.28 -5.41 -4.57
N PHE A 48 0.04 -5.38 -3.28
CA PHE A 48 1.37 -5.69 -2.79
C PHE A 48 1.32 -6.49 -1.49
N ALA A 49 2.45 -7.08 -1.11
CA ALA A 49 2.65 -7.66 0.20
C ALA A 49 4.06 -7.39 0.71
N ARG A 50 4.20 -7.17 2.02
CA ARG A 50 5.51 -7.14 2.66
C ARG A 50 6.00 -8.58 2.88
N ASP A 51 7.28 -8.81 2.61
CA ASP A 51 7.98 -10.07 2.85
C ASP A 51 9.31 -9.76 3.53
N GLY A 52 9.32 -9.84 4.87
CA GLY A 52 10.44 -9.37 5.69
C GLY A 52 10.75 -7.88 5.47
N ASP A 53 11.94 -7.61 4.94
CA ASP A 53 12.48 -6.28 4.63
C ASP A 53 12.31 -5.86 3.17
N SER A 54 11.36 -6.46 2.47
CA SER A 54 11.03 -6.16 1.08
C SER A 54 9.52 -6.08 0.87
N VAL A 55 9.10 -5.52 -0.26
CA VAL A 55 7.74 -5.63 -0.76
C VAL A 55 7.72 -6.40 -2.08
N LEU A 56 6.69 -7.22 -2.24
CA LEU A 56 6.40 -8.02 -3.41
C LEU A 56 5.25 -7.40 -4.18
N ILE A 57 5.39 -7.33 -5.50
CA ILE A 57 4.29 -7.02 -6.43
C ILE A 57 4.32 -8.07 -7.55
N HIS A 58 3.18 -8.32 -8.20
CA HIS A 58 3.10 -9.30 -9.28
C HIS A 58 2.27 -8.79 -10.45
N GLY A 59 2.39 -9.48 -11.58
CA GLY A 59 1.49 -9.29 -12.72
C GLY A 59 1.87 -10.19 -13.88
N SER A 60 1.28 -9.93 -15.04
CA SER A 60 1.50 -10.73 -16.25
C SER A 60 2.92 -10.57 -16.79
N THR A 61 3.53 -11.66 -17.24
CA THR A 61 4.81 -11.62 -18.01
C THR A 61 4.69 -10.87 -19.33
N GLY A 62 3.46 -10.79 -19.89
CA GLY A 62 3.16 -9.97 -21.06
C GLY A 62 2.89 -8.49 -20.76
N GLY A 63 2.81 -8.11 -19.48
CA GLY A 63 2.59 -6.73 -19.06
C GLY A 63 3.85 -5.89 -19.25
N GLY A 64 3.82 -4.92 -20.16
CA GLY A 64 4.99 -4.09 -20.51
C GLY A 64 5.62 -3.39 -19.31
N LEU A 65 4.81 -2.95 -18.35
CA LEU A 65 5.26 -2.16 -17.21
C LEU A 65 6.15 -2.93 -16.22
N LEU A 66 5.71 -4.11 -15.78
CA LEU A 66 6.50 -4.94 -14.87
C LEU A 66 7.74 -5.50 -15.57
N ARG A 67 7.71 -5.61 -16.90
CA ARG A 67 8.88 -5.97 -17.70
C ARG A 67 9.92 -4.86 -17.73
N LEU A 68 9.50 -3.60 -17.87
CA LEU A 68 10.40 -2.44 -17.77
C LEU A 68 11.04 -2.37 -16.37
N ALA A 69 10.22 -2.51 -15.32
CA ALA A 69 10.70 -2.60 -13.95
C ALA A 69 11.70 -3.77 -13.79
N ALA A 70 11.37 -4.96 -14.28
CA ALA A 70 12.25 -6.14 -14.27
C ALA A 70 13.57 -5.96 -15.01
N ALA A 71 13.65 -5.04 -15.97
CA ALA A 71 14.87 -4.70 -16.69
C ALA A 71 15.82 -3.80 -15.87
N GLY A 72 15.50 -3.52 -14.60
CA GLY A 72 16.34 -2.75 -13.68
C GLY A 72 16.01 -1.25 -13.67
N SER A 73 14.91 -0.83 -14.28
CA SER A 73 14.43 0.55 -14.13
C SER A 73 14.01 0.79 -12.67
N GLY A 74 14.56 1.84 -12.07
CA GLY A 74 14.13 2.29 -10.75
C GLY A 74 12.65 2.66 -10.76
N LEU A 75 11.97 2.37 -9.65
CA LEU A 75 10.58 2.73 -9.43
C LEU A 75 10.41 3.47 -8.10
N GLY A 76 9.31 4.20 -8.01
CA GLY A 76 8.74 4.67 -6.75
C GLY A 76 7.50 3.84 -6.41
N LEU A 77 7.29 3.54 -5.14
CA LEU A 77 6.07 2.90 -4.66
C LEU A 77 5.53 3.69 -3.47
N SER A 78 4.26 4.10 -3.55
CA SER A 78 3.56 4.86 -2.51
C SER A 78 2.43 4.05 -1.91
N VAL A 79 2.36 4.03 -0.58
CA VAL A 79 1.26 3.43 0.20
C VAL A 79 0.73 4.48 1.16
N THR A 80 -0.58 4.69 1.17
CA THR A 80 -1.22 5.70 2.03
C THR A 80 -2.45 5.11 2.71
N ALA A 81 -2.55 5.35 4.02
CA ALA A 81 -3.79 5.23 4.79
C ALA A 81 -4.30 6.64 5.11
N LEU A 82 -5.53 6.96 4.70
CA LEU A 82 -6.22 8.18 5.09
C LEU A 82 -7.01 7.90 6.36
N ASP A 83 -6.73 8.64 7.43
CA ASP A 83 -7.28 8.40 8.76
C ASP A 83 -8.36 9.45 9.13
N GLY A 84 -8.39 10.62 8.46
CA GLY A 84 -9.43 11.62 8.68
C GLY A 84 -9.21 12.95 7.95
N LEU A 85 -10.26 13.76 7.86
CA LEU A 85 -10.18 15.15 7.43
C LEU A 85 -10.08 16.06 8.65
N VAL A 86 -9.19 17.05 8.61
CA VAL A 86 -9.01 18.02 9.68
C VAL A 86 -9.58 19.36 9.24
N TYR A 87 -10.62 19.79 9.94
CA TYR A 87 -11.29 21.07 9.75
C TYR A 87 -10.74 22.04 10.79
N ALA A 88 -9.86 22.94 10.36
CA ALA A 88 -9.39 24.03 11.20
C ALA A 88 -10.34 25.24 11.10
N ARG A 89 -10.10 26.26 11.92
CA ARG A 89 -10.85 27.53 11.86
C ARG A 89 -10.59 28.33 10.58
N SER A 90 -9.42 28.11 9.97
CA SER A 90 -9.04 28.63 8.66
C SER A 90 -8.97 27.51 7.61
N LEU A 91 -9.20 27.85 6.34
CA LEU A 91 -8.94 26.91 5.24
C LEU A 91 -7.44 26.63 5.05
N PHE A 92 -6.59 27.56 5.47
CA PHE A 92 -5.14 27.41 5.36
C PHE A 92 -4.60 26.30 6.28
N ASP A 93 -5.12 26.22 7.51
CA ASP A 93 -4.69 25.22 8.51
C ASP A 93 -5.49 23.91 8.44
N SER A 94 -6.54 23.87 7.62
CA SER A 94 -7.28 22.65 7.33
C SER A 94 -6.40 21.64 6.58
N SER A 95 -6.60 20.35 6.87
CA SER A 95 -5.69 19.30 6.42
C SER A 95 -6.32 17.91 6.47
N MET A 96 -5.49 16.87 6.58
CA MET A 96 -5.90 15.48 6.75
C MET A 96 -4.99 14.76 7.75
N ASN A 97 -5.53 13.78 8.46
CA ASN A 97 -4.76 12.79 9.20
C ASN A 97 -4.49 11.60 8.28
N TYR A 98 -3.24 11.17 8.22
CA TYR A 98 -2.79 10.12 7.30
C TYR A 98 -1.50 9.49 7.77
N ARG A 99 -1.23 8.30 7.24
CA ARG A 99 0.07 7.62 7.29
C ARG A 99 0.46 7.27 5.87
N SER A 100 1.66 7.66 5.45
CA SER A 100 2.14 7.40 4.09
C SER A 100 3.58 6.93 4.09
N VAL A 101 3.88 6.05 3.15
CA VAL A 101 5.23 5.55 2.88
C VAL A 101 5.55 5.73 1.41
N VAL A 102 6.76 6.20 1.12
CA VAL A 102 7.32 6.24 -0.22
C VAL A 102 8.60 5.41 -0.23
N ILE A 103 8.62 4.38 -1.07
CA ILE A 103 9.74 3.48 -1.29
C ILE A 103 10.36 3.81 -2.64
N TYR A 104 11.68 3.98 -2.67
CA TYR A 104 12.46 4.06 -3.91
C TYR A 104 13.27 2.78 -4.04
N GLY A 105 13.33 2.21 -5.23
CA GLY A 105 14.14 1.01 -5.40
C GLY A 105 14.27 0.55 -6.83
N VAL A 106 15.28 -0.28 -7.05
CA VAL A 106 15.40 -1.08 -8.27
C VAL A 106 14.86 -2.47 -7.93
N PRO A 107 13.75 -2.90 -8.55
CA PRO A 107 13.17 -4.20 -8.27
C PRO A 107 14.08 -5.31 -8.82
N THR A 108 14.04 -6.47 -8.16
CA THR A 108 14.63 -7.71 -8.68
C THR A 108 13.54 -8.73 -9.00
N VAL A 109 13.76 -9.55 -10.03
CA VAL A 109 12.80 -10.61 -10.38
C VAL A 109 12.97 -11.77 -9.40
N VAL A 110 11.87 -12.22 -8.79
CA VAL A 110 11.89 -13.40 -7.93
C VAL A 110 12.23 -14.65 -8.76
N PRO A 111 13.23 -15.45 -8.36
CA PRO A 111 13.64 -16.64 -9.10
C PRO A 111 12.51 -17.69 -9.23
N PRO A 112 12.49 -18.50 -10.30
CA PRO A 112 11.46 -19.51 -10.50
C PRO A 112 11.23 -20.46 -9.31
N LYS A 113 12.31 -20.86 -8.62
CA LYS A 113 12.28 -21.74 -7.44
C LYS A 113 11.57 -21.13 -6.21
N GLU A 114 11.45 -19.80 -6.15
CA GLU A 114 10.86 -19.06 -5.03
C GLU A 114 9.54 -18.40 -5.39
N LYS A 115 9.16 -18.43 -6.68
CA LYS A 115 8.01 -17.69 -7.21
C LYS A 115 6.69 -18.15 -6.58
N GLU A 116 6.50 -19.45 -6.39
CA GLU A 116 5.31 -20.00 -5.76
C GLU A 116 5.16 -19.50 -4.32
N ARG A 117 6.23 -19.57 -3.49
CA ARG A 117 6.24 -19.00 -2.14
C ARG A 117 5.89 -17.50 -2.15
N ALA A 118 6.48 -16.73 -3.05
CA ALA A 118 6.24 -15.29 -3.12
C ALA A 118 4.78 -14.96 -3.50
N LEU A 119 4.16 -15.73 -4.40
CA LEU A 119 2.75 -15.60 -4.75
C LEU A 119 1.82 -16.05 -3.61
N LEU A 120 2.24 -17.04 -2.81
CA LEU A 120 1.52 -17.43 -1.59
C LEU A 120 1.60 -16.32 -0.54
N VAL A 121 2.75 -15.68 -0.31
CA VAL A 121 2.85 -14.51 0.59
C VAL A 121 1.91 -13.38 0.16
N LEU A 122 1.87 -13.08 -1.14
CA LEU A 122 0.91 -12.11 -1.70
C LEU A 122 -0.54 -12.53 -1.44
N SER A 123 -0.87 -13.79 -1.71
CA SER A 123 -2.22 -14.31 -1.54
C SER A 123 -2.66 -14.30 -0.08
N GLU A 124 -1.81 -14.73 0.85
CA GLU A 124 -2.09 -14.71 2.30
C GLU A 124 -2.19 -13.30 2.85
N ARG A 125 -1.48 -12.33 2.28
CA ARG A 125 -1.63 -10.92 2.66
C ARG A 125 -2.98 -10.35 2.22
N LEU A 126 -3.43 -10.69 1.03
CA LEU A 126 -4.65 -10.14 0.41
C LEU A 126 -5.92 -10.87 0.86
N MET A 127 -5.83 -12.18 1.00
CA MET A 127 -6.95 -13.09 1.28
C MET A 127 -6.47 -14.20 2.24
N PRO A 128 -6.30 -13.91 3.54
CA PRO A 128 -5.73 -14.86 4.51
C PRO A 128 -6.48 -16.20 4.56
N GLY A 129 -5.74 -17.30 4.43
CA GLY A 129 -6.26 -18.67 4.42
C GLY A 129 -6.85 -19.13 3.09
N ARG A 130 -6.89 -18.26 2.06
CA ARG A 130 -7.52 -18.62 0.78
C ARG A 130 -6.78 -19.73 0.05
N SER A 131 -5.45 -19.82 0.22
CA SER A 131 -4.64 -20.83 -0.46
C SER A 131 -4.98 -22.26 -0.05
N GLU A 132 -5.56 -22.46 1.14
CA GLU A 132 -6.00 -23.77 1.65
C GLU A 132 -7.37 -24.21 1.09
N GLU A 133 -8.14 -23.27 0.55
CA GLU A 133 -9.51 -23.50 0.07
C GLU A 133 -9.61 -23.70 -1.44
N VAL A 134 -8.51 -23.47 -2.17
CA VAL A 134 -8.46 -23.57 -3.63
C VAL A 134 -7.34 -24.51 -4.06
N ARG A 135 -7.40 -25.00 -5.31
CA ARG A 135 -6.33 -25.84 -5.84
C ARG A 135 -4.98 -25.08 -5.87
N PRO A 136 -3.85 -25.79 -5.77
CA PRO A 136 -2.54 -25.21 -6.01
C PRO A 136 -2.40 -24.56 -7.39
N MET A 137 -1.42 -23.65 -7.50
CA MET A 137 -1.07 -23.01 -8.77
C MET A 137 -0.47 -24.03 -9.75
N THR A 138 -0.87 -23.93 -11.00
CA THR A 138 -0.30 -24.74 -12.08
C THR A 138 1.02 -24.15 -12.57
N ARG A 139 1.85 -24.99 -13.20
CA ARG A 139 3.07 -24.55 -13.89
C ARG A 139 2.81 -23.45 -14.93
N ARG A 140 1.66 -23.49 -15.62
CA ARG A 140 1.27 -22.48 -16.62
C ARG A 140 0.99 -21.13 -15.97
N GLU A 141 0.29 -21.11 -14.83
CA GLU A 141 0.00 -19.88 -14.08
C GLU A 141 1.28 -19.25 -13.52
N LEU A 142 2.18 -20.07 -12.97
CA LEU A 142 3.49 -19.62 -12.51
C LEU A 142 4.37 -19.08 -13.64
N ALA A 143 4.29 -19.66 -14.84
CA ALA A 143 5.01 -19.20 -16.02
C ALA A 143 4.45 -17.88 -16.59
N ALA A 144 3.13 -17.67 -16.48
CA ALA A 144 2.45 -16.47 -16.95
C ALA A 144 2.62 -15.26 -16.00
N THR A 145 3.19 -15.48 -14.81
CA THR A 145 3.28 -14.47 -13.76
C THR A 145 4.73 -14.06 -13.49
N ILE A 146 4.99 -12.76 -13.45
CA ILE A 146 6.23 -12.18 -12.93
C ILE A 146 5.97 -11.67 -11.51
N VAL A 147 6.95 -11.87 -10.62
CA VAL A 147 6.93 -11.31 -9.27
C VAL A 147 8.20 -10.49 -9.10
N LEU A 148 8.05 -9.26 -8.63
CA LEU A 148 9.14 -8.34 -8.37
C LEU A 148 9.29 -8.15 -6.86
N CYS A 149 10.53 -8.12 -6.41
CA CYS A 149 10.91 -7.84 -5.03
C CYS A 149 11.60 -6.47 -4.97
N ILE A 150 11.09 -5.58 -4.12
CA ILE A 150 11.61 -4.23 -3.92
C ILE A 150 12.12 -4.12 -2.49
N PRO A 151 13.42 -3.86 -2.27
CA PRO A 151 13.98 -3.76 -0.93
C PRO A 151 13.50 -2.49 -0.21
N LEU A 152 13.27 -2.58 1.10
CA LEU A 152 12.90 -1.45 1.96
C LEU A 152 14.13 -0.66 2.46
N THR A 153 15.16 -0.52 1.64
CA THR A 153 16.44 0.16 1.97
C THR A 153 16.36 1.68 1.80
N GLU A 154 15.67 2.15 0.76
CA GLU A 154 15.38 3.58 0.54
C GLU A 154 13.88 3.83 0.72
N VAL A 155 13.49 4.20 1.93
CA VAL A 155 12.09 4.49 2.27
C VAL A 155 11.97 5.73 3.15
N SER A 156 10.92 6.51 2.93
CA SER A 156 10.46 7.57 3.83
C SER A 156 9.06 7.25 4.31
N MET A 157 8.80 7.50 5.60
CA MET A 157 7.48 7.43 6.19
C MET A 157 7.12 8.78 6.77
N LYS A 158 5.87 9.20 6.56
CA LYS A 158 5.33 10.45 7.09
C LYS A 158 3.96 10.19 7.69
N THR A 159 3.69 10.77 8.85
CA THR A 159 2.41 10.63 9.53
C THR A 159 1.92 11.97 10.06
N ARG A 160 0.64 12.26 9.85
CA ARG A 160 -0.06 13.36 10.53
C ARG A 160 -1.26 12.77 11.27
N SER A 161 -1.39 13.12 12.54
CA SER A 161 -2.51 12.71 13.39
C SER A 161 -2.87 13.85 14.34
N GLY A 162 -4.06 13.78 14.94
CA GLY A 162 -4.51 14.75 15.93
C GLY A 162 -5.42 15.85 15.38
N ALA A 163 -5.68 16.83 16.26
CA ALA A 163 -6.55 17.97 16.03
C ALA A 163 -5.96 18.99 15.03
N PRO A 164 -6.72 20.00 14.60
CA PRO A 164 -6.15 21.21 13.99
C PRO A 164 -5.03 21.81 14.86
N SER A 165 -4.04 22.45 14.24
CA SER A 165 -3.03 23.22 14.96
C SER A 165 -3.61 24.58 15.33
N GLU A 166 -3.77 24.87 16.62
CA GLU A 166 -4.46 26.07 17.10
C GLU A 166 -3.74 26.67 18.31
N ALA A 167 -3.90 27.97 18.53
CA ALA A 167 -3.47 28.66 19.75
C ALA A 167 -4.57 29.59 20.26
N VAL A 168 -4.59 29.91 21.55
CA VAL A 168 -5.65 30.77 22.12
C VAL A 168 -5.63 32.18 21.50
N ASP A 169 -4.44 32.68 21.17
CA ASP A 169 -4.21 34.03 20.65
C ASP A 169 -3.82 34.04 19.16
N ASP A 170 -4.30 33.07 18.38
CA ASP A 170 -4.00 32.95 16.93
C ASP A 170 -4.78 33.94 16.04
N GLY A 171 -5.71 34.69 16.62
CA GLY A 171 -6.55 35.64 15.90
C GLY A 171 -7.70 35.00 15.12
N GLU A 172 -7.88 33.67 15.23
CA GLU A 172 -8.98 32.95 14.61
C GLU A 172 -10.29 33.16 15.38
N ASN A 173 -11.42 32.99 14.68
CA ASN A 173 -12.72 33.03 15.34
C ASN A 173 -13.02 31.69 16.02
N HIS A 174 -12.82 31.59 17.34
CA HIS A 174 -13.03 30.35 18.10
C HIS A 174 -14.51 29.95 18.27
N ALA A 175 -15.46 30.74 17.76
CA ALA A 175 -16.85 30.32 17.59
C ALA A 175 -17.07 29.44 16.33
N VAL A 176 -16.11 29.40 15.39
CA VAL A 176 -16.13 28.48 14.25
C VAL A 176 -15.76 27.08 14.75
N TRP A 177 -16.56 26.08 14.36
CA TRP A 177 -16.29 24.70 14.70
C TRP A 177 -14.98 24.23 14.06
N ALA A 178 -14.15 23.56 14.85
CA ALA A 178 -12.91 22.95 14.41
C ALA A 178 -12.82 21.54 14.99
N GLY A 179 -12.23 20.62 14.23
CA GLY A 179 -12.16 19.22 14.62
C GLY A 179 -11.68 18.29 13.53
N VAL A 180 -11.94 16.99 13.73
CA VAL A 180 -11.55 15.93 12.80
C VAL A 180 -12.79 15.12 12.45
N VAL A 181 -12.97 14.84 11.16
CA VAL A 181 -13.92 13.84 10.66
C VAL A 181 -13.11 12.58 10.32
N PRO A 182 -13.16 11.52 11.15
CA PRO A 182 -12.40 10.30 10.90
C PRO A 182 -12.87 9.57 9.64
N VAL A 183 -11.94 8.95 8.93
CA VAL A 183 -12.25 7.99 7.87
C VAL A 183 -12.29 6.60 8.48
N VAL A 184 -13.42 5.90 8.32
CA VAL A 184 -13.59 4.51 8.76
C VAL A 184 -13.71 3.64 7.52
N THR A 185 -12.76 2.72 7.35
CA THR A 185 -12.75 1.73 6.25
C THR A 185 -12.97 0.34 6.79
N GLY A 186 -13.69 -0.47 6.02
CA GLY A 186 -14.01 -1.86 6.37
C GLY A 186 -14.55 -2.63 5.18
N TRP A 187 -14.63 -3.95 5.32
CA TRP A 187 -15.16 -4.83 4.31
C TRP A 187 -16.70 -4.87 4.38
N GLY A 188 -17.34 -4.93 3.22
CA GLY A 188 -18.78 -5.10 3.11
C GLY A 188 -19.19 -6.58 3.16
N ALA A 189 -20.50 -6.83 3.14
CA ALA A 189 -21.03 -8.18 3.03
C ALA A 189 -20.55 -8.87 1.73
N PRO A 190 -20.10 -10.14 1.77
CA PRO A 190 -19.68 -10.86 0.58
C PRO A 190 -20.81 -11.00 -0.45
N SER A 191 -20.49 -10.78 -1.71
CA SER A 191 -21.41 -11.03 -2.84
C SER A 191 -20.93 -12.27 -3.60
N ALA A 192 -21.80 -13.28 -3.71
CA ALA A 192 -21.48 -14.53 -4.38
C ALA A 192 -21.48 -14.36 -5.91
N SER A 193 -20.62 -15.13 -6.59
CA SER A 193 -20.67 -15.25 -8.05
C SER A 193 -22.00 -15.86 -8.49
N PRO A 194 -22.60 -15.43 -9.62
CA PRO A 194 -23.78 -16.07 -10.18
C PRO A 194 -23.60 -17.56 -10.52
N LEU A 195 -22.34 -18.03 -10.64
CA LEU A 195 -21.99 -19.42 -10.89
C LEU A 195 -21.78 -20.25 -9.62
N THR A 196 -21.82 -19.63 -8.44
CA THR A 196 -21.77 -20.35 -7.16
C THR A 196 -23.10 -21.06 -6.93
N ALA A 197 -23.05 -22.38 -6.71
CA ALA A 197 -24.25 -23.16 -6.47
C ALA A 197 -25.03 -22.63 -5.25
N HIS A 198 -26.36 -22.62 -5.35
CA HIS A 198 -27.22 -22.18 -4.27
C HIS A 198 -26.94 -22.97 -2.98
N GLY A 199 -26.82 -22.28 -1.85
CA GLY A 199 -26.52 -22.88 -0.55
C GLY A 199 -25.05 -23.21 -0.30
N THR A 200 -24.14 -22.88 -1.24
CA THR A 200 -22.69 -22.96 -0.98
C THR A 200 -22.34 -22.01 0.16
N GLU A 201 -21.72 -22.53 1.22
CA GLU A 201 -21.29 -21.71 2.35
C GLU A 201 -20.17 -20.75 1.95
N VAL A 202 -20.21 -19.54 2.51
CA VAL A 202 -19.11 -18.57 2.39
C VAL A 202 -17.89 -19.13 3.12
N PRO A 203 -16.72 -19.32 2.47
CA PRO A 203 -15.56 -19.93 3.11
C PRO A 203 -15.01 -19.15 4.31
N ALA A 204 -14.22 -19.82 5.15
CA ALA A 204 -13.66 -19.21 6.35
C ALA A 204 -12.73 -18.02 6.02
N SER A 205 -11.93 -18.11 4.96
CA SER A 205 -11.07 -17.02 4.51
C SER A 205 -11.85 -15.73 4.22
N VAL A 206 -13.05 -15.85 3.64
CA VAL A 206 -13.91 -14.73 3.28
C VAL A 206 -14.59 -14.13 4.52
N ARG A 207 -15.01 -14.96 5.49
CA ARG A 207 -15.65 -14.50 6.74
C ARG A 207 -14.70 -13.79 7.72
N ARG A 208 -13.39 -13.80 7.45
CA ARG A 208 -12.37 -13.12 8.29
C ARG A 208 -12.29 -11.61 8.02
N HIS A 209 -12.85 -11.16 6.91
CA HIS A 209 -12.93 -9.76 6.52
C HIS A 209 -14.12 -9.08 7.19
#